data_AF-A0A6P2UZS3-F1
#
_entry.id   AF-A0A6P2UZS3-F1
#
_cell.length_a   1.000
_cell.length_b   1.000
_cell.length_c   1.000
_cell.angle_alpha   90.00
_cell.angle_beta   90.00
_cell.angle_gamma   90.00
#
_symmetry.space_group_name_H-M   'P 1'
#
loop_
_entity.id
_entity.type
_entity.pdbx_description
1 polymer ?
#
loop_
_entity_poly.entity_id
_entity_poly.type
_entity_poly.pdbx_seq_one_letter_code
_entity_poly.pdbx_strand_id
1 'polypeptide(L)' 'MKEEKASITVEQANALLTFATRHGRYWKKKLIDLWHSGRDEREPEGPLLRQIRNNGGPGLLVDFRLPNDGR' A
#
# COMPACT_ATOMS: atom_id res chain seq x y z
N MET A 1 -8.02 -23.64 4.54
CA MET A 1 -6.87 -22.92 5.14
C MET A 1 -7.28 -21.47 5.23
N LYS A 2 -7.51 -20.94 6.44
CA LYS A 2 -7.78 -19.51 6.60
C LYS A 2 -6.44 -18.81 6.40
N GLU A 3 -6.28 -18.12 5.27
CA GLU A 3 -5.12 -17.25 5.08
C GLU A 3 -5.13 -16.26 6.25
N GLU A 4 -4.14 -16.38 7.14
CA GLU A 4 -3.80 -15.28 8.04
C GLU A 4 -3.50 -14.10 7.12
N LYS A 5 -4.40 -13.12 7.06
CA LYS A 5 -4.16 -11.85 6.37
C LYS A 5 -2.81 -11.34 6.87
N ALA A 6 -1.78 -11.44 6.04
CA ALA A 6 -0.43 -11.12 6.47
C ALA A 6 -0.40 -9.65 6.90
N SER A 7 -0.09 -9.41 8.17
CA SER A 7 0.04 -8.07 8.71
C SER A 7 1.14 -7.31 7.97
N ILE A 8 0.86 -6.04 7.64
CA ILE A 8 1.84 -5.14 7.01
C ILE A 8 3.04 -4.96 7.96
N THR A 9 4.25 -5.13 7.45
CA THR A 9 5.49 -4.87 8.22
C THR A 9 5.74 -3.37 8.39
N VAL A 10 6.61 -2.97 9.33
CA VAL A 10 6.95 -1.55 9.54
C VAL A 10 7.52 -0.90 8.27
N GLU A 11 8.36 -1.60 7.52
CA GLU A 11 8.94 -1.09 6.26
C GLU A 11 7.86 -0.89 5.19
N GLN A 12 6.94 -1.84 5.07
CA GLN A 12 5.80 -1.73 4.15
C GLN A 12 4.84 -0.60 4.57
N ALA A 13 4.62 -0.41 5.87
CA ALA A 13 3.83 0.71 6.38
C ALA A 13 4.49 2.06 6.06
N ASN A 14 5.81 2.17 6.22
CA ASN A 14 6.56 3.38 5.85
C ASN A 14 6.50 3.63 4.34
N ALA A 15 6.60 2.60 3.50
CA ALA A 15 6.42 2.73 2.06
C ALA A 15 5.02 3.25 1.69
N LEU A 16 3.97 2.72 2.33
CA LEU A 16 2.60 3.22 2.15
C LEU A 16 2.46 4.66 2.62
N LEU A 17 3.09 5.05 3.73
CA LEU A 17 3.07 6.41 4.25
C LEU A 17 3.74 7.39 3.28
N THR A 18 4.94 7.06 2.78
CA THR A 18 5.66 7.90 1.82
C THR A 18 4.86 8.04 0.53
N PHE A 19 4.34 6.93 0.01
CA PHE A 19 3.48 6.94 -1.17
C PHE A 19 2.22 7.79 -0.94
N ALA A 20 1.56 7.60 0.20
CA ALA A 20 0.35 8.35 0.55
C ALA A 20 0.60 9.85 0.67
N THR A 21 1.71 10.24 1.27
CA THR A 21 2.12 11.64 1.42
C THR A 21 2.34 12.31 0.05
N ARG A 22 2.95 11.59 -0.90
CA ARG A 22 3.20 12.08 -2.28
C ARG A 22 1.92 12.21 -3.12
N HIS A 23 0.96 11.31 -2.94
CA HIS A 23 -0.24 11.22 -3.79
C HIS A 23 -1.52 11.78 -3.17
N GLY A 24 -1.47 12.16 -1.89
CA GLY A 24 -2.58 12.82 -1.18
C GLY A 24 -3.82 11.94 -1.02
N ARG A 25 -4.99 12.56 -0.88
CA ARG A 25 -6.25 11.88 -0.48
C ARG A 25 -6.68 10.68 -1.35
N TYR A 26 -6.21 10.60 -2.59
CA TYR A 26 -6.54 9.52 -3.53
C TYR A 26 -5.45 8.46 -3.66
N TRP A 27 -4.46 8.47 -2.77
CA TRP A 27 -3.31 7.56 -2.84
C TRP A 27 -3.73 6.08 -2.93
N LYS A 28 -4.75 5.63 -2.17
CA LYS A 28 -5.21 4.23 -2.23
C LYS A 28 -5.68 3.85 -3.63
N LYS A 29 -6.49 4.69 -4.27
CA LYS A 29 -6.97 4.49 -5.65
C LYS A 29 -5.79 4.46 -6.62
N LYS A 30 -4.88 5.44 -6.50
CA LYS A 30 -3.70 5.54 -7.36
C LYS A 30 -2.82 4.29 -7.26
N LEU A 31 -2.60 3.78 -6.05
CA LEU A 31 -1.80 2.57 -5.82
C LEU A 31 -2.44 1.34 -6.47
N ILE A 32 -3.76 1.18 -6.33
CA ILE A 32 -4.51 0.09 -6.98
C ILE A 32 -4.40 0.18 -8.51
N ASP A 33 -4.53 1.38 -9.08
CA ASP A 33 -4.37 1.59 -10.53
C ASP A 33 -2.93 1.25 -11.00
N LEU A 34 -1.91 1.59 -10.20
CA LEU A 34 -0.52 1.22 -10.48
C LEU A 34 -0.30 -0.28 -10.42
N TRP A 35 -0.88 -0.97 -9.43
CA TRP A 35 -0.84 -2.43 -9.33
C TRP A 35 -1.48 -3.11 -10.52
N HIS A 36 -2.65 -2.64 -10.98
CA HIS A 36 -3.33 -3.18 -12.15
C HIS A 36 -2.54 -2.97 -13.46
N SER A 37 -1.84 -1.84 -13.57
CA SER A 37 -1.04 -1.52 -14.76
C SER A 37 0.40 -2.04 -14.70
N GLY A 38 0.81 -2.67 -13.60
CA GLY A 38 2.20 -3.10 -13.35
C GLY A 38 3.19 -1.94 -13.20
N ARG A 39 2.71 -0.70 -13.10
CA ARG A 39 3.54 0.51 -13.03
C ARG A 39 4.04 0.81 -11.62
N ASP A 40 3.67 0.01 -10.63
CA ASP A 40 4.21 0.07 -9.27
C ASP A 40 5.74 -0.04 -9.23
N GLU A 41 6.37 -0.66 -10.24
CA GLU A 41 7.83 -0.74 -10.36
C GLU A 41 8.53 0.61 -10.53
N ARG A 42 7.79 1.63 -10.95
CA ARG A 42 8.32 2.97 -11.23
C ARG A 42 8.31 3.87 -9.99
N GLU A 43 7.66 3.43 -8.92
CA GLU A 43 7.68 4.14 -7.65
C GLU A 43 8.98 3.82 -6.89
N PRO A 44 9.56 4.78 -6.16
CA PRO A 44 10.80 4.53 -5.41
C PRO A 44 10.67 3.37 -4.42
N GLU A 45 9.48 3.18 -3.86
CA GLU A 45 9.14 2.13 -2.90
C GLU A 45 8.50 0.90 -3.57
N GLY A 46 8.58 0.81 -4.90
CA GLY A 46 7.93 -0.21 -5.73
C GLY A 46 8.10 -1.65 -5.23
N PRO A 47 9.31 -2.11 -4.82
CA PRO A 47 9.50 -3.44 -4.27
C PRO A 47 8.63 -3.74 -3.03
N LEU A 48 8.54 -2.79 -2.09
CA LEU A 48 7.74 -2.95 -0.87
C LEU A 48 6.23 -2.87 -1.18
N LEU A 49 5.84 -1.93 -2.04
CA LEU A 49 4.44 -1.81 -2.50
C LEU A 49 3.95 -3.08 -3.21
N ARG A 50 4.84 -3.75 -3.95
CA ARG A 50 4.55 -5.04 -4.61
C ARG A 50 4.42 -6.18 -3.63
N GLN A 51 5.23 -6.23 -2.58
CA GLN A 51 5.07 -7.26 -1.54
C GLN A 51 3.71 -7.14 -0.86
N ILE A 52 3.25 -5.92 -0.58
CA ILE A 52 1.91 -5.68 -0.02
C ILE A 52 0.83 -6.21 -0.97
N ARG A 53 0.97 -5.93 -2.28
CA ARG A 53 0.07 -6.47 -3.31
C ARG A 53 0.02 -8.00 -3.27
N ASN A 54 1.19 -8.65 -3.24
CA ASN A 54 1.31 -10.10 -3.32
C ASN A 54 0.84 -10.80 -2.02
N ASN A 55 0.96 -10.16 -0.87
CA ASN A 55 0.64 -10.77 0.43
C ASN A 55 -0.85 -10.64 0.82
N GLY A 56 -1.58 -9.68 0.25
CA GLY A 56 -3.00 -9.48 0.58
C GLY A 56 -3.72 -8.41 -0.24
N GLY A 57 -3.02 -7.79 -1.20
CA GLY A 57 -3.64 -6.92 -2.19
C GLY A 57 -4.33 -5.69 -1.62
N PRO A 58 -5.34 -5.16 -2.34
CA PRO A 58 -6.15 -4.03 -1.90
C PRO A 58 -6.84 -4.25 -0.54
N GLY A 59 -7.05 -5.50 -0.13
CA GLY A 59 -7.67 -5.84 1.16
C GLY A 59 -6.87 -5.35 2.36
N LEU A 60 -5.54 -5.23 2.24
CA LEU A 60 -4.68 -4.66 3.29
C LEU A 60 -4.78 -3.13 3.34
N LEU A 61 -5.10 -2.46 2.23
CA LEU A 61 -5.26 -1.00 2.19
C LEU A 61 -6.54 -0.52 2.86
N VAL A 62 -7.60 -1.35 2.89
CA VAL A 62 -8.87 -1.01 3.54
C VAL A 62 -8.65 -0.79 5.04
N ASP A 63 -7.89 -1.69 5.67
CA ASP A 63 -7.63 -1.68 7.11
C ASP A 63 -6.50 -0.68 7.50
N PHE A 64 -5.63 -0.32 6.54
CA PHE A 64 -4.52 0.60 6.78
C PHE A 64 -4.98 2.06 6.99
N ARG A 65 -4.44 2.69 8.04
CA ARG A 65 -4.67 4.09 8.44
C ARG A 65 -3.35 4.85 8.46
N LEU A 66 -3.35 6.09 7.96
CA LEU A 66 -2.16 6.92 8.08
C LEU A 66 -2.04 7.44 9.52
N PRO A 67 -0.82 7.58 10.06
CA PRO A 67 -0.59 8.07 11.43
C PRO A 67 -1.01 9.52 11.70
N ASN A 68 -1.71 10.18 10.77
CA ASN A 68 -2.29 11.50 10.99
C ASN A 68 -3.52 11.74 10.09
N ASP A 69 -4.33 10.70 9.85
CA ASP A 69 -5.68 10.86 9.27
C ASP A 69 -6.56 11.59 10.30
N GLY A 70 -6.29 12.88 10.48
CA GLY A 70 -6.88 13.75 11.49
C GLY A 70 -8.40 13.67 11.48
N ARG A 71 -8.93 13.07 12.53
CA ARG A 71 -10.17 13.50 13.16
C ARG A 71 -9.81 14.26 14.42
#